data_AF-A0A2E7DRB8-F1
#
_entry.id   AF-A0A2E7DRB8-F1
#
_cell.length_a   1.000
_cell.length_b   1.000
_cell.length_c   1.000
_cell.angle_alpha   90.00
_cell.angle_beta   90.00
_cell.angle_gamma   90.00
#
_symmetry.space_group_name_H-M   'P 1'
#
loop_
_entity.id
_entity.type
_entity.pdbx_description
1 polymer ?
#
loop_
_entity_poly.entity_id
_entity_poly.type
_entity_poly.pdbx_seq_one_letter_code
_entity_poly.pdbx_strand_id
1 'polypeptide(L)'
;MEGLRNLVFVALLAVAQSASASTGSANVSSACATLEFMAKMVTLNAMLPHYLDDIYELEGMEYQLMEMNSLVCQPAVLTGYTRGNSTYANGYSVSADLYYDPWYFPNGQLFFQAPAENTTIYYPNGRIMAYHWMHGNQPIFWPNGELATEYFRTYDVTWYYPDGNIITYDAGYSGGAWFYPFSRLDGRVGQEAISRYWGLENEDFTFLNFTSEGYLFTTKERIRRRLIFDDYDLLDVPGVLLLVTRLYQFNDTAKQFTPADINITGAPY
;
A
#
# COMPACT_ATOMS: atom_id res chain seq x y z
N MET A 1 57.46 -7.68 -23.54
CA MET A 1 56.62 -6.56 -23.01
C MET A 1 55.16 -6.65 -23.46
N GLU A 2 54.62 -7.83 -23.76
CA GLU A 2 53.20 -7.99 -24.14
C GLU A 2 52.35 -8.65 -23.03
N GLY A 3 52.95 -9.50 -22.19
CA GLY A 3 52.23 -10.16 -21.09
C GLY A 3 51.80 -9.22 -19.96
N LEU A 4 52.57 -8.17 -19.68
CA LEU A 4 52.26 -7.21 -18.60
C LEU A 4 51.07 -6.30 -18.94
N ARG A 5 50.87 -6.01 -20.23
CA ARG A 5 49.80 -5.13 -20.73
C ARG A 5 48.42 -5.82 -20.70
N ASN A 6 48.37 -7.14 -20.88
CA ASN A 6 47.14 -7.92 -20.77
C ASN A 6 46.70 -8.14 -19.32
N LEU A 7 47.64 -8.24 -18.38
CA LEU A 7 47.32 -8.35 -16.94
C LEU A 7 46.71 -7.07 -16.37
N VAL A 8 47.12 -5.90 -16.87
CA VAL A 8 46.55 -4.61 -16.46
C VAL A 8 45.11 -4.43 -16.96
N PHE A 9 44.79 -4.92 -18.16
CA PHE A 9 43.42 -4.86 -18.70
C PHE A 9 42.43 -5.77 -17.96
N VAL A 10 42.87 -6.96 -17.54
CA VAL A 10 42.03 -7.89 -16.75
C VAL A 10 41.83 -7.36 -15.32
N ALA A 11 42.82 -6.68 -14.75
CA ALA A 11 42.69 -6.05 -13.43
C ALA A 11 41.76 -4.83 -13.45
N LEU A 12 41.71 -4.06 -14.54
CA LEU A 12 40.79 -2.91 -14.68
C LEU A 12 39.32 -3.33 -14.87
N LEU A 13 39.06 -4.51 -15.46
CA LEU A 13 37.71 -5.08 -15.57
C LEU A 13 37.21 -5.70 -14.25
N ALA A 14 38.10 -6.00 -13.30
CA ALA A 14 37.74 -6.57 -12.00
C ALA A 14 37.40 -5.50 -10.93
N VAL A 15 37.55 -4.21 -11.25
CA VAL A 15 37.22 -3.09 -10.35
C VAL A 15 35.96 -2.33 -10.79
N ALA A 16 35.17 -2.90 -11.71
CA ALA A 16 33.76 -2.55 -11.81
C ALA A 16 33.07 -3.11 -10.57
N GLN A 17 33.17 -2.36 -9.48
CA GLN A 17 32.39 -2.57 -8.27
C GLN A 17 30.95 -2.79 -8.69
N SER A 18 30.40 -3.91 -8.24
CA SER A 18 28.98 -4.20 -8.22
C SER A 18 28.28 -3.12 -7.38
N ALA A 19 28.12 -1.92 -7.93
CA ALA A 19 27.03 -1.06 -7.56
C ALA A 19 25.79 -1.80 -8.07
N SER A 20 25.03 -2.38 -7.13
CA SER A 20 23.73 -2.97 -7.39
C SER A 20 22.81 -1.89 -7.95
N ALA A 21 22.92 -1.61 -9.25
CA ALA A 21 21.92 -0.85 -9.97
C ALA A 21 20.66 -1.70 -9.92
N SER A 22 19.65 -1.25 -9.16
CA SER A 22 18.33 -1.83 -9.27
C SER A 22 17.97 -1.82 -10.76
N THR A 23 17.49 -2.96 -11.27
CA THR A 23 17.02 -2.98 -12.65
C THR A 23 15.84 -2.01 -12.73
N GLY A 24 15.67 -1.26 -13.82
CA GLY A 24 14.51 -0.35 -13.92
C GLY A 24 13.15 -1.05 -13.70
N SER A 25 13.08 -2.36 -13.94
CA SER A 25 11.91 -3.20 -13.60
C SER A 25 11.65 -3.31 -12.10
N ALA A 26 12.70 -3.36 -11.28
CA ALA A 26 12.63 -3.39 -9.82
C ALA A 26 12.05 -2.08 -9.26
N ASN A 27 12.47 -0.95 -9.85
CA ASN A 27 11.97 0.39 -9.55
C ASN A 27 10.46 0.51 -9.83
N VAL A 28 9.98 0.00 -10.96
CA VAL A 28 8.55 -0.01 -11.28
C VAL A 28 7.76 -0.90 -10.33
N SER A 29 8.26 -2.11 -10.03
CA SER A 29 7.61 -3.01 -9.08
C SER A 29 7.42 -2.35 -7.71
N SER A 30 8.44 -1.63 -7.24
CA SER A 30 8.40 -0.82 -6.02
C SER A 30 7.33 0.27 -6.07
N ALA A 31 7.29 1.03 -7.16
CA ALA A 31 6.32 2.09 -7.35
C ALA A 31 4.89 1.54 -7.38
N CYS A 32 4.70 0.37 -8.00
CA CYS A 32 3.41 -0.31 -8.03
C CYS A 32 2.96 -0.79 -6.65
N ALA A 33 3.86 -1.35 -5.83
CA ALA A 33 3.53 -1.67 -4.44
C ALA A 33 3.15 -0.43 -3.62
N THR A 34 3.80 0.70 -3.90
CA THR A 34 3.48 2.00 -3.28
C THR A 34 2.09 2.50 -3.69
N LEU A 35 1.77 2.36 -4.97
CA LEU A 35 0.46 2.73 -5.53
C LEU A 35 -0.65 1.85 -4.95
N GLU A 36 -0.41 0.54 -4.82
CA GLU A 36 -1.34 -0.40 -4.21
C GLU A 36 -1.61 -0.04 -2.74
N PHE A 37 -0.56 0.18 -1.94
CA PHE A 37 -0.71 0.57 -0.55
C PHE A 37 -1.51 1.88 -0.42
N MET A 38 -1.19 2.88 -1.24
CA MET A 38 -1.93 4.13 -1.29
C MET A 38 -3.41 3.92 -1.63
N ALA A 39 -3.70 3.10 -2.63
CA ALA A 39 -5.07 2.80 -3.03
C ALA A 39 -5.84 2.13 -1.90
N LYS A 40 -5.26 1.14 -1.22
CA LYS A 40 -5.86 0.49 -0.04
C LYS A 40 -6.16 1.52 1.07
N MET A 41 -5.23 2.45 1.32
CA MET A 41 -5.41 3.52 2.29
C MET A 41 -6.57 4.46 1.91
N VAL A 42 -6.65 4.87 0.64
CA VAL A 42 -7.76 5.72 0.15
C VAL A 42 -9.09 4.98 0.25
N THR A 43 -9.14 3.72 -0.17
CA THR A 43 -10.36 2.92 -0.10
C THR A 43 -10.85 2.72 1.31
N LEU A 44 -9.97 2.40 2.25
CA LEU A 44 -10.36 2.29 3.66
C LEU A 44 -10.86 3.62 4.21
N ASN A 45 -10.25 4.75 3.83
CA ASN A 45 -10.73 6.06 4.25
C ASN A 45 -12.09 6.43 3.63
N ALA A 46 -12.31 6.11 2.36
CA ALA A 46 -13.61 6.29 1.70
C ALA A 46 -14.72 5.45 2.36
N MET A 47 -14.38 4.24 2.81
CA MET A 47 -15.32 3.31 3.46
C MET A 47 -15.61 3.69 4.91
N LEU A 48 -14.61 4.19 5.63
CA LEU A 48 -14.71 4.58 7.04
C LEU A 48 -14.30 6.05 7.20
N PRO A 49 -15.05 6.98 6.58
CA PRO A 49 -14.65 8.38 6.53
C PRO A 49 -14.77 9.01 7.92
N HIS A 50 -13.83 9.90 8.21
CA HIS A 50 -13.98 10.83 9.31
C HIS A 50 -15.10 11.84 9.00
N TYR A 51 -15.71 12.44 10.03
CA TYR A 51 -16.87 13.33 9.83
C TYR A 51 -16.56 14.61 9.05
N LEU A 52 -15.28 14.96 8.89
CA LEU A 52 -14.80 16.10 8.09
C LEU A 52 -14.33 15.71 6.70
N ASP A 53 -14.33 14.43 6.36
CA ASP A 53 -13.85 13.98 5.07
C ASP A 53 -14.85 14.29 3.96
N ASP A 54 -14.32 14.71 2.81
CA ASP A 54 -15.09 14.84 1.59
C ASP A 54 -15.07 13.51 0.84
N ILE A 55 -16.21 12.79 0.90
CA ILE A 55 -16.36 11.49 0.23
C ILE A 55 -16.15 11.62 -1.28
N TYR A 56 -16.55 12.72 -1.91
CA TYR A 56 -16.35 12.91 -3.35
C TYR A 56 -14.88 13.16 -3.70
N GLU A 57 -14.12 13.80 -2.81
CA GLU A 57 -12.65 13.91 -2.95
C GLU A 57 -12.01 12.51 -2.88
N LEU A 58 -12.40 11.71 -1.88
CA LEU A 58 -11.89 10.35 -1.68
C LEU A 58 -12.20 9.45 -2.89
N GLU A 59 -13.44 9.42 -3.37
CA GLU A 59 -13.81 8.69 -4.58
C GLU A 59 -13.04 9.20 -5.81
N GLY A 60 -12.88 10.52 -5.95
CA GLY A 60 -12.09 11.13 -7.02
C GLY A 60 -10.61 10.73 -6.99
N MET A 61 -10.05 10.52 -5.80
CA MET A 61 -8.69 9.98 -5.65
C MET A 61 -8.62 8.50 -6.04
N GLU A 62 -9.61 7.68 -5.67
CA GLU A 62 -9.65 6.27 -6.10
C GLU A 62 -9.62 6.13 -7.62
N TYR A 63 -10.44 6.90 -8.34
CA TYR A 63 -10.46 6.85 -9.81
C TYR A 63 -9.11 7.22 -10.42
N GLN A 64 -8.42 8.23 -9.87
CA GLN A 64 -7.10 8.64 -10.35
C GLN A 64 -6.06 7.53 -10.13
N LEU A 65 -6.09 6.88 -8.97
CA LEU A 65 -5.21 5.77 -8.65
C LEU A 65 -5.49 4.57 -9.58
N MET A 66 -6.76 4.26 -9.84
CA MET A 66 -7.17 3.17 -10.74
C MET A 66 -6.65 3.39 -12.16
N GLU A 67 -6.81 4.60 -12.69
CA GLU A 67 -6.33 4.95 -14.03
C GLU A 67 -4.80 4.80 -14.10
N MET A 68 -4.07 5.33 -13.11
CA MET A 68 -2.62 5.18 -13.03
C MET A 68 -2.20 3.71 -13.00
N ASN A 69 -2.82 2.90 -12.14
CA ASN A 69 -2.51 1.48 -11.99
C ASN A 69 -2.67 0.71 -13.30
N SER A 70 -3.76 1.00 -14.04
CA SER A 70 -4.01 0.38 -15.35
C SER A 70 -2.93 0.72 -16.39
N LEU A 71 -2.38 1.95 -16.33
CA LEU A 71 -1.40 2.44 -17.29
C LEU A 71 0.01 1.93 -17.01
N VAL A 72 0.41 1.79 -15.74
CA VAL A 72 1.82 1.60 -15.37
C VAL A 72 2.12 0.29 -14.65
N CYS A 73 1.15 -0.31 -13.98
CA CYS A 73 1.36 -1.51 -13.15
C CYS A 73 0.71 -2.78 -13.70
N GLN A 74 -0.37 -2.64 -14.47
CA GLN A 74 -1.04 -3.76 -15.15
C GLN A 74 -0.60 -4.08 -16.60
N PRO A 75 0.25 -3.30 -17.30
CA PRO A 75 0.74 -3.73 -18.63
C PRO A 75 1.51 -5.05 -18.57
N ALA A 76 1.14 -6.01 -19.43
CA ALA A 76 1.83 -7.31 -19.50
C ALA A 76 3.31 -7.21 -19.92
N VAL A 77 3.70 -6.15 -20.62
CA VAL A 77 5.08 -5.87 -21.03
C VAL A 77 5.35 -4.37 -20.95
N LEU A 78 6.38 -3.99 -20.19
CA LEU A 78 6.97 -2.64 -20.23
C LEU A 78 7.88 -2.54 -21.46
N THR A 79 7.37 -1.92 -22.51
CA THR A 79 8.11 -1.60 -23.74
C THR A 79 8.68 -0.19 -23.64
N GLY A 80 9.61 0.19 -24.53
CA GLY A 80 10.06 1.59 -24.62
C GLY A 80 8.91 2.59 -24.84
N TYR A 81 7.79 2.14 -25.42
CA TYR A 81 6.57 2.93 -25.59
C TYR A 81 5.80 3.11 -24.27
N THR A 82 5.51 2.02 -23.55
CA THR A 82 4.78 2.10 -22.26
C THR A 82 5.63 2.64 -21.11
N ARG A 83 6.97 2.62 -21.24
CA ARG A 83 7.90 3.18 -20.26
C ARG A 83 7.96 4.71 -20.26
N GLY A 84 7.86 5.37 -21.41
CA GLY A 84 8.06 6.82 -21.53
C GLY A 84 6.91 7.58 -22.18
N ASN A 85 5.81 6.90 -22.53
CA ASN A 85 4.68 7.51 -23.23
C ASN A 85 3.32 7.07 -22.65
N SER A 86 3.29 6.80 -21.34
CA SER A 86 2.03 6.58 -20.62
C SER A 86 1.36 7.92 -20.38
N THR A 87 0.16 8.09 -20.94
CA THR A 87 -0.65 9.31 -20.83
C THR A 87 -2.05 8.97 -20.39
N TYR A 88 -2.58 9.78 -19.48
CA TYR A 88 -3.97 9.73 -19.04
C TYR A 88 -4.94 10.15 -20.15
N ALA A 89 -6.22 9.84 -19.98
CA ALA A 89 -7.26 10.23 -20.94
C ALA A 89 -7.36 11.75 -21.16
N ASN A 90 -6.96 12.54 -20.16
CA ASN A 90 -6.92 14.00 -20.23
C ASN A 90 -5.65 14.58 -20.88
N GLY A 91 -4.72 13.73 -21.34
CA GLY A 91 -3.49 14.13 -22.02
C GLY A 91 -2.30 14.43 -21.11
N TYR A 92 -2.45 14.37 -19.78
CA TYR A 92 -1.30 14.45 -18.88
C TYR A 92 -0.45 13.18 -18.99
N SER A 93 0.88 13.35 -18.98
CA SER A 93 1.82 12.23 -18.95
C SER A 93 2.03 11.76 -17.52
N VAL A 94 2.08 10.44 -17.32
CA VAL A 94 2.38 9.84 -16.02
C VAL A 94 3.84 10.09 -15.65
N SER A 95 4.76 9.82 -16.58
CA SER A 95 6.20 9.99 -16.42
C SER A 95 6.88 9.97 -17.79
N ALA A 96 8.02 10.67 -17.91
CA ALA A 96 8.89 10.57 -19.09
C ALA A 96 9.71 9.26 -19.10
N ASP A 97 9.94 8.67 -17.93
CA ASP A 97 10.60 7.39 -17.77
C ASP A 97 10.16 6.71 -16.45
N LEU A 98 9.27 5.73 -16.58
CA LEU A 98 8.75 4.99 -15.41
C LEU A 98 9.84 4.32 -14.56
N TYR A 99 11.07 4.14 -15.06
CA TYR A 99 12.15 3.52 -14.30
C TYR A 99 12.84 4.47 -13.32
N TYR A 100 12.94 5.75 -13.64
CA TYR A 100 13.85 6.66 -12.94
C TYR A 100 13.30 8.08 -12.73
N ASP A 101 12.28 8.47 -13.51
CA ASP A 101 11.74 9.82 -13.46
C ASP A 101 10.51 9.91 -12.52
N PRO A 102 10.12 11.14 -12.12
CA PRO A 102 8.94 11.34 -11.28
C PRO A 102 7.65 10.82 -11.90
N TRP A 103 6.71 10.42 -11.05
CA TRP A 103 5.37 10.02 -11.45
C TRP A 103 4.34 11.07 -11.00
N TYR A 104 3.39 11.39 -11.87
CA TYR A 104 2.35 12.39 -11.64
C TYR A 104 0.97 11.78 -11.79
N PHE A 105 0.02 12.24 -10.98
CA PHE A 105 -1.40 11.93 -11.11
C PHE A 105 -2.05 12.67 -12.30
N PRO A 106 -3.27 12.30 -12.71
CA PRO A 106 -3.98 12.97 -13.81
C PRO A 106 -4.21 14.47 -13.59
N ASN A 107 -4.27 14.92 -12.34
CA ASN A 107 -4.41 16.33 -11.98
C ASN A 107 -3.07 17.11 -11.95
N GLY A 108 -1.94 16.46 -12.28
CA GLY A 108 -0.60 17.05 -12.25
C GLY A 108 0.07 17.06 -10.88
N GLN A 109 -0.60 16.57 -9.83
CA GLN A 109 0.01 16.40 -8.52
C GLN A 109 1.11 15.34 -8.61
N LEU A 110 2.26 15.64 -8.02
CA LEU A 110 3.37 14.68 -7.88
C LEU A 110 2.92 13.52 -7.00
N PHE A 111 3.13 12.28 -7.45
CA PHE A 111 2.99 11.08 -6.63
C PHE A 111 4.27 10.81 -5.83
N PHE A 112 5.40 10.65 -6.54
CA PHE A 112 6.75 10.55 -5.97
C PHE A 112 7.82 11.11 -6.92
N GLN A 113 8.98 11.51 -6.38
CA GLN A 113 10.08 12.09 -7.17
C GLN A 113 10.86 11.09 -8.00
N ALA A 114 11.07 9.88 -7.49
CA ALA A 114 11.70 8.80 -8.24
C ALA A 114 11.25 7.45 -7.64
N PRO A 115 11.00 6.42 -8.46
CA PRO A 115 10.67 5.09 -7.96
C PRO A 115 11.85 4.49 -7.19
N ALA A 116 11.57 3.72 -6.14
CA ALA A 116 12.58 3.08 -5.30
C ALA A 116 13.63 4.04 -4.69
N GLU A 117 13.33 5.34 -4.59
CA GLU A 117 14.17 6.31 -3.92
C GLU A 117 13.50 6.80 -2.64
N ASN A 118 14.32 7.23 -1.68
CA ASN A 118 13.79 7.77 -0.43
C ASN A 118 13.21 9.17 -0.65
N THR A 119 11.91 9.24 -0.87
CA THR A 119 11.18 10.47 -1.16
C THR A 119 9.91 10.60 -0.32
N THR A 120 9.41 11.83 -0.23
CA THR A 120 8.04 12.10 0.17
C THR A 120 7.09 11.52 -0.86
N ILE A 121 6.02 10.88 -0.39
CA ILE A 121 4.91 10.38 -1.20
C ILE A 121 3.68 11.23 -0.91
N TYR A 122 2.99 11.65 -1.97
CA TYR A 122 1.78 12.46 -1.85
C TYR A 122 0.56 11.73 -2.40
N TYR A 123 -0.57 11.94 -1.76
CA TYR A 123 -1.88 11.58 -2.29
C TYR A 123 -2.27 12.50 -3.46
N PRO A 124 -3.28 12.12 -4.29
CA PRO A 124 -3.73 12.98 -5.38
C PRO A 124 -4.29 14.33 -4.92
N ASN A 125 -4.82 14.45 -3.69
CA ASN A 125 -5.23 15.72 -3.10
C ASN A 125 -4.06 16.59 -2.59
N GLY A 126 -2.80 16.15 -2.78
CA GLY A 126 -1.60 16.89 -2.40
C GLY A 126 -1.18 16.74 -0.93
N ARG A 127 -1.95 16.01 -0.12
CA ARG A 127 -1.54 15.67 1.25
C ARG A 127 -0.43 14.61 1.24
N ILE A 128 0.37 14.60 2.29
CA ILE A 128 1.51 13.70 2.43
C ILE A 128 1.03 12.36 2.97
N MET A 129 1.46 11.25 2.38
CA MET A 129 1.30 9.91 2.93
C MET A 129 2.49 9.52 3.80
N ALA A 130 3.71 9.80 3.33
CA ALA A 130 4.96 9.46 4.00
C ALA A 130 6.04 10.48 3.62
N TYR A 131 6.94 10.81 4.54
CA TYR A 131 8.07 11.73 4.28
C TYR A 131 9.32 11.05 3.73
N HIS A 132 9.52 9.78 4.08
CA HIS A 132 10.74 9.02 3.84
C HIS A 132 10.42 7.58 3.46
N TRP A 133 9.69 7.35 2.37
CA TRP A 133 9.05 6.06 2.04
C TRP A 133 9.93 4.80 2.17
N MET A 134 11.23 4.92 1.92
CA MET A 134 12.17 3.79 1.97
C MET A 134 12.57 3.40 3.41
N HIS A 135 12.31 4.25 4.40
CA HIS A 135 12.62 3.95 5.80
C HIS A 135 11.42 3.34 6.53
N GLY A 136 11.64 2.16 7.14
CA GLY A 136 10.82 1.75 8.27
C GLY A 136 11.06 2.68 9.47
N ASN A 137 10.11 2.79 10.39
CA ASN A 137 10.10 3.71 11.54
C ASN A 137 9.78 5.18 11.21
N GLN A 138 8.87 5.42 10.27
CA GLN A 138 8.35 6.76 9.98
C GLN A 138 6.83 6.80 10.17
N PRO A 139 6.26 8.01 10.37
CA PRO A 139 4.82 8.13 10.38
C PRO A 139 4.23 7.94 8.98
N ILE A 140 3.06 7.32 8.94
CA ILE A 140 2.18 7.26 7.77
C ILE A 140 0.91 8.03 8.10
N PHE A 141 0.39 8.76 7.13
CA PHE A 141 -0.82 9.54 7.26
C PHE A 141 -1.88 9.03 6.29
N TRP A 142 -3.14 9.17 6.69
CA TRP A 142 -4.31 8.96 5.84
C TRP A 142 -4.45 10.06 4.79
N PRO A 143 -5.28 9.85 3.75
CA PRO A 143 -5.57 10.88 2.74
C PRO A 143 -6.24 12.13 3.31
N ASN A 144 -6.83 12.06 4.51
CA ASN A 144 -7.36 13.21 5.21
C ASN A 144 -6.31 14.00 6.00
N GLY A 145 -5.09 13.46 6.13
CA GLY A 145 -3.96 14.05 6.87
C GLY A 145 -3.83 13.56 8.31
N GLU A 146 -4.78 12.75 8.80
CA GLU A 146 -4.70 12.16 10.14
C GLU A 146 -3.63 11.07 10.20
N LEU A 147 -3.08 10.85 11.38
CA LEU A 147 -2.03 9.86 11.60
C LEU A 147 -2.59 8.44 11.46
N ALA A 148 -1.97 7.62 10.62
CA ALA A 148 -2.29 6.19 10.50
C ALA A 148 -1.41 5.34 11.43
N THR A 149 -0.11 5.61 11.50
CA THR A 149 0.82 4.99 12.45
C THR A 149 2.06 5.85 12.61
N GLU A 150 2.73 5.78 13.76
CA GLU A 150 3.98 6.51 14.02
C GLU A 150 5.22 5.81 13.43
N TYR A 151 5.19 4.48 13.30
CA TYR A 151 6.36 3.68 12.95
C TYR A 151 5.99 2.60 11.93
N PHE A 152 5.93 2.97 10.66
CA PHE A 152 5.63 2.02 9.59
C PHE A 152 6.68 0.92 9.44
N ARG A 153 6.24 -0.28 9.01
CA ARG A 153 7.07 -1.49 8.85
C ARG A 153 7.85 -1.88 10.11
N THR A 154 7.27 -1.62 11.26
CA THR A 154 7.84 -1.95 12.57
C THR A 154 6.85 -2.83 13.31
N TYR A 155 7.37 -3.76 14.10
CA TYR A 155 6.55 -4.58 14.98
C TYR A 155 6.08 -3.79 16.19
N ASP A 156 4.98 -4.23 16.81
CA ASP A 156 4.48 -3.63 18.04
C ASP A 156 4.11 -2.14 17.91
N VAL A 157 3.42 -1.84 16.81
CA VAL A 157 2.98 -0.48 16.49
C VAL A 157 1.48 -0.37 16.50
N THR A 158 1.00 0.74 17.04
CA THR A 158 -0.42 1.08 16.97
C THR A 158 -0.74 1.67 15.60
N TRP A 159 -1.86 1.22 15.04
CA TRP A 159 -2.46 1.82 13.87
C TRP A 159 -3.81 2.42 14.23
N TYR A 160 -4.12 3.54 13.59
CA TYR A 160 -5.34 4.29 13.80
C TYR A 160 -6.13 4.39 12.50
N TYR A 161 -7.44 4.35 12.61
CA TYR A 161 -8.37 4.72 11.56
C TYR A 161 -8.25 6.22 11.26
N PRO A 162 -8.79 6.67 10.11
CA PRO A 162 -8.81 8.09 9.74
C PRO A 162 -9.51 9.00 10.75
N ASP A 163 -10.30 8.44 11.67
CA ASP A 163 -10.97 9.16 12.75
C ASP A 163 -10.25 9.07 14.11
N GLY A 164 -9.05 8.48 14.13
CA GLY A 164 -8.23 8.30 15.33
C GLY A 164 -8.61 7.10 16.20
N ASN A 165 -9.64 6.33 15.83
CA ASN A 165 -9.93 5.07 16.51
C ASN A 165 -8.81 4.04 16.27
N ILE A 166 -8.59 3.11 17.18
CA ILE A 166 -7.51 2.12 17.04
C ILE A 166 -7.96 1.06 16.03
N ILE A 167 -7.10 0.74 15.07
CA ILE A 167 -7.21 -0.43 14.19
C ILE A 167 -6.61 -1.64 14.89
N THR A 168 -5.36 -1.51 15.31
CA THR A 168 -4.61 -2.59 15.94
C THR A 168 -3.53 -2.02 16.86
N TYR A 169 -3.18 -2.80 17.87
CA TYR A 169 -1.93 -2.68 18.62
C TYR A 169 -1.24 -4.04 18.57
N ASP A 170 0.08 -4.05 18.79
CA ASP A 170 0.92 -5.23 18.65
C ASP A 170 0.95 -5.80 17.21
N ALA A 171 0.86 -4.93 16.18
CA ALA A 171 0.90 -5.36 14.78
C ALA A 171 2.18 -6.17 14.48
N GLY A 172 2.02 -7.30 13.77
CA GLY A 172 3.10 -8.23 13.44
C GLY A 172 3.65 -9.06 14.61
N TYR A 173 3.02 -9.05 15.79
CA TYR A 173 3.39 -9.91 16.94
C TYR A 173 2.24 -10.85 17.35
N SER A 174 2.59 -12.03 17.91
CA SER A 174 1.58 -12.97 18.44
C SER A 174 0.86 -12.33 19.64
N GLY A 175 -0.44 -12.09 19.52
CA GLY A 175 -1.17 -11.32 20.53
C GLY A 175 -1.99 -10.17 19.97
N GLY A 176 -1.67 -9.74 18.75
CA GLY A 176 -2.30 -8.60 18.09
C GLY A 176 -3.82 -8.61 18.17
N ALA A 177 -4.39 -7.47 18.54
CA ALA A 177 -5.83 -7.27 18.63
C ALA A 177 -6.26 -6.29 17.56
N TRP A 178 -7.24 -6.70 16.77
CA TRP A 178 -7.82 -5.92 15.68
C TRP A 178 -9.20 -5.45 16.07
N PHE A 179 -9.46 -4.18 15.83
CA PHE A 179 -10.66 -3.49 16.24
C PHE A 179 -11.37 -2.94 15.02
N TYR A 180 -12.69 -2.90 15.10
CA TYR A 180 -13.53 -2.28 14.09
C TYR A 180 -14.43 -1.21 14.71
N PRO A 181 -14.50 -0.01 14.11
CA PRO A 181 -15.36 1.05 14.59
C PRO A 181 -16.79 0.83 14.11
N PHE A 182 -17.76 1.05 14.99
CA PHE A 182 -19.17 0.99 14.62
C PHE A 182 -19.95 2.15 15.24
N SER A 183 -20.93 2.65 14.50
CA SER A 183 -21.81 3.71 14.98
C SER A 183 -22.70 3.19 16.11
N ARG A 184 -22.66 3.86 17.26
CA ARG A 184 -23.54 3.57 18.39
C ARG A 184 -24.81 4.41 18.31
N LEU A 185 -25.87 3.91 18.94
CA LEU A 185 -27.17 4.59 19.05
C LEU A 185 -27.10 5.93 19.82
N ASP A 186 -26.04 6.14 20.62
CA ASP A 186 -25.79 7.39 21.35
C ASP A 186 -25.01 8.43 20.52
N GLY A 187 -24.81 8.19 19.22
CA GLY A 187 -24.09 9.09 18.31
C GLY A 187 -22.58 9.08 18.48
N ARG A 188 -22.03 8.18 19.31
CA ARG A 188 -20.58 7.97 19.47
C ARG A 188 -20.10 6.84 18.57
N VAL A 189 -18.79 6.77 18.33
CA VAL A 189 -18.16 5.59 17.72
C VAL A 189 -17.78 4.62 18.82
N GLY A 190 -18.30 3.39 18.74
CA GLY A 190 -17.83 2.25 19.52
C GLY A 190 -16.72 1.52 18.78
N GLN A 191 -15.91 0.75 19.50
CA GLN A 191 -14.93 -0.17 18.90
C GLN A 191 -15.22 -1.58 19.41
N GLU A 192 -15.26 -2.53 18.49
CA GLU A 192 -15.39 -3.95 18.80
C GLU A 192 -14.10 -4.66 18.40
N ALA A 193 -13.58 -5.52 19.28
CA ALA A 193 -12.46 -6.37 18.92
C ALA A 193 -12.95 -7.46 17.96
N ILE A 194 -12.67 -7.30 16.67
CA ILE A 194 -13.00 -8.28 15.64
C ILE A 194 -12.01 -9.42 15.64
N SER A 195 -10.77 -9.19 16.07
CA SER A 195 -9.83 -10.29 16.25
C SER A 195 -8.88 -10.05 17.39
N ARG A 196 -8.40 -11.13 18.00
CA ARG A 196 -7.39 -11.10 19.07
C ARG A 196 -6.48 -12.30 18.94
N TYR A 197 -5.26 -12.11 19.44
CA TYR A 197 -4.23 -13.15 19.49
C TYR A 197 -3.75 -13.62 18.13
N TRP A 198 -3.92 -12.84 17.07
CA TRP A 198 -3.41 -13.24 15.75
C TRP A 198 -1.91 -13.56 15.79
N GLY A 199 -1.52 -14.71 15.26
CA GLY A 199 -0.12 -15.09 15.04
C GLY A 199 0.27 -16.55 15.35
N LEU A 200 -0.66 -17.45 15.71
CA LEU A 200 -0.38 -18.88 15.94
C LEU A 200 -1.23 -19.81 15.06
N GLU A 201 -0.71 -21.01 14.80
CA GLU A 201 -1.41 -22.04 14.01
C GLU A 201 -2.71 -22.50 14.72
N ASN A 202 -3.78 -22.74 13.94
CA ASN A 202 -5.12 -23.18 14.39
C ASN A 202 -6.00 -22.13 15.08
N GLU A 203 -5.68 -20.85 14.95
CA GLU A 203 -6.48 -19.77 15.53
C GLU A 203 -7.83 -19.56 14.84
N ASP A 204 -8.78 -19.09 15.64
CA ASP A 204 -10.06 -18.59 15.16
C ASP A 204 -9.94 -17.08 14.96
N PHE A 205 -10.49 -16.55 13.87
CA PHE A 205 -10.69 -15.12 13.69
C PHE A 205 -12.18 -14.84 13.61
N THR A 206 -12.60 -13.73 14.22
CA THR A 206 -13.94 -13.20 13.98
C THR A 206 -13.80 -12.16 12.88
N PHE A 207 -14.72 -12.18 11.94
CA PHE A 207 -14.79 -11.15 10.92
C PHE A 207 -16.20 -10.66 10.74
N LEU A 208 -16.30 -9.49 10.15
CA LEU A 208 -17.56 -8.84 9.87
C LEU A 208 -18.13 -9.39 8.58
N ASN A 209 -19.38 -9.79 8.66
CA ASN A 209 -20.16 -10.25 7.53
C ASN A 209 -21.43 -9.42 7.48
N PHE A 210 -22.03 -9.35 6.30
CA PHE A 210 -23.22 -8.55 6.06
C PHE A 210 -24.31 -9.44 5.50
N THR A 211 -25.53 -9.25 6.00
CA THR A 211 -26.69 -9.88 5.37
C THR A 211 -26.88 -9.30 3.97
N SER A 212 -27.67 -9.95 3.12
CA SER A 212 -28.07 -9.41 1.80
C SER A 212 -28.76 -8.05 1.88
N GLU A 213 -29.16 -7.63 3.09
CA GLU A 213 -29.85 -6.38 3.39
C GLU A 213 -28.91 -5.32 4.00
N GLY A 214 -27.62 -5.64 4.16
CA GLY A 214 -26.60 -4.72 4.69
C GLY A 214 -26.48 -4.68 6.22
N TYR A 215 -27.12 -5.59 6.94
CA TYR A 215 -26.96 -5.65 8.40
C TYR A 215 -25.65 -6.32 8.79
N LEU A 216 -24.87 -5.66 9.64
CA LEU A 216 -23.60 -6.14 10.20
C LEU A 216 -23.84 -7.30 11.18
N PHE A 217 -23.08 -8.39 11.02
CA PHE A 217 -22.96 -9.43 12.03
C PHE A 217 -21.55 -10.00 12.05
N THR A 218 -21.14 -10.54 13.20
CA THR A 218 -19.84 -11.19 13.36
C THR A 218 -19.95 -12.68 13.06
N THR A 219 -19.06 -13.18 12.19
CA THR A 219 -18.89 -14.62 11.94
C THR A 219 -17.54 -15.04 12.50
N LYS A 220 -17.52 -16.14 13.25
CA LYS A 220 -16.29 -16.74 13.75
C LYS A 220 -15.89 -17.91 12.85
N GLU A 221 -14.75 -17.80 12.18
CA GLU A 221 -14.18 -18.88 11.38
C GLU A 221 -12.85 -19.34 11.96
N ARG A 222 -12.59 -20.63 11.78
CA ARG A 222 -11.29 -21.24 12.11
C ARG A 222 -10.42 -21.23 10.87
N ILE A 223 -9.14 -20.93 11.01
CA ILE A 223 -8.18 -21.05 9.90
C ILE A 223 -8.04 -22.54 9.56
N ARG A 224 -8.86 -23.05 8.61
CA ARG A 224 -8.95 -24.48 8.25
C ARG A 224 -7.82 -24.95 7.31
N ARG A 225 -7.14 -24.03 6.66
CA ARG A 225 -5.92 -24.19 5.84
C ARG A 225 -5.11 -22.91 6.00
N ARG A 226 -3.80 -22.98 5.77
CA ARG A 226 -2.86 -21.85 5.87
C ARG A 226 -3.37 -20.69 5.00
N LEU A 227 -4.07 -19.72 5.60
CA LEU A 227 -3.97 -18.34 5.13
C LEU A 227 -2.54 -17.97 5.46
N ILE A 228 -1.68 -17.99 4.44
CA ILE A 228 -0.28 -17.60 4.60
C ILE A 228 -0.29 -16.09 4.56
N PHE A 229 -0.46 -15.46 5.72
CA PHE A 229 0.11 -14.15 5.96
C PHE A 229 1.55 -14.41 6.35
N ASP A 230 2.50 -13.92 5.57
CA ASP A 230 3.86 -13.83 6.07
C ASP A 230 3.95 -12.69 7.08
N ASP A 231 5.08 -12.59 7.78
CA ASP A 231 5.30 -11.57 8.83
C ASP A 231 5.17 -10.14 8.28
N TYR A 232 5.26 -10.04 6.97
CA TYR A 232 5.24 -8.88 6.13
C TYR A 232 3.79 -8.45 5.84
N ASP A 233 2.90 -9.36 5.41
CA ASP A 233 1.48 -9.08 5.22
C ASP A 233 0.82 -8.65 6.53
N LEU A 234 1.30 -9.15 7.68
CA LEU A 234 0.85 -8.70 9.00
C LEU A 234 1.20 -7.22 9.30
N LEU A 235 2.16 -6.64 8.57
CA LEU A 235 2.51 -5.22 8.62
C LEU A 235 1.72 -4.39 7.58
N ASP A 236 1.09 -5.01 6.58
CA ASP A 236 0.12 -4.36 5.66
C ASP A 236 -1.25 -4.29 6.34
N VAL A 237 -1.37 -3.45 7.37
CA VAL A 237 -2.62 -3.22 8.11
C VAL A 237 -3.81 -2.89 7.20
N PRO A 238 -3.66 -2.04 6.16
CA PRO A 238 -4.72 -1.84 5.18
C PRO A 238 -5.14 -3.11 4.45
N GLY A 239 -4.18 -3.90 3.96
CA GLY A 239 -4.45 -5.20 3.33
C GLY A 239 -5.15 -6.18 4.25
N VAL A 240 -4.68 -6.31 5.50
CA VAL A 240 -5.31 -7.16 6.52
C VAL A 240 -6.73 -6.71 6.81
N LEU A 241 -6.96 -5.39 6.98
CA LEU A 241 -8.32 -4.88 7.19
C LEU A 241 -9.23 -5.22 6.02
N LEU A 242 -8.79 -5.02 4.77
CA LEU A 242 -9.58 -5.39 3.59
C LEU A 242 -9.91 -6.89 3.55
N LEU A 243 -8.95 -7.74 3.94
CA LEU A 243 -9.12 -9.20 3.94
C LEU A 243 -10.01 -9.71 5.07
N VAL A 244 -9.83 -9.20 6.29
CA VAL A 244 -10.64 -9.59 7.45
C VAL A 244 -12.04 -9.04 7.28
N THR A 245 -12.18 -7.75 7.02
CA THR A 245 -13.50 -7.12 7.04
C THR A 245 -14.36 -7.49 5.84
N ARG A 246 -13.79 -8.09 4.77
CA ARG A 246 -14.44 -8.38 3.47
C ARG A 246 -15.48 -7.29 3.14
N LEU A 247 -15.06 -6.03 3.28
CA LEU A 247 -15.98 -4.92 3.25
C LEU A 247 -16.66 -4.87 1.88
N TYR A 248 -17.98 -5.07 1.96
CA TYR A 248 -19.06 -4.82 1.02
C TYR A 248 -18.86 -5.12 -0.47
N GLN A 249 -19.79 -5.92 -0.98
CA GLN A 249 -20.04 -6.24 -2.39
C GLN A 249 -20.44 -5.03 -3.26
N PHE A 250 -19.84 -3.86 -3.08
CA PHE A 250 -19.71 -2.91 -4.18
C PHE A 250 -18.52 -3.37 -5.03
N ASN A 251 -18.54 -3.13 -6.35
CA ASN A 251 -17.47 -3.57 -7.26
C ASN A 251 -16.11 -3.22 -6.65
N ASP A 252 -15.41 -4.23 -6.16
CA ASP A 252 -14.25 -4.10 -5.29
C ASP A 252 -13.11 -3.42 -6.07
N THR A 253 -13.07 -2.10 -6.00
CA THR A 253 -12.06 -1.27 -6.65
C THR A 253 -10.69 -1.57 -6.05
N ALA A 254 -10.61 -1.91 -4.76
CA ALA A 254 -9.38 -2.37 -4.09
C ALA A 254 -8.77 -3.61 -4.78
N LYS A 255 -9.57 -4.59 -5.21
CA LYS A 255 -9.11 -5.74 -6.02
C LYS A 255 -8.56 -5.35 -7.39
N GLN A 256 -8.88 -4.17 -7.91
CA GLN A 256 -8.30 -3.70 -9.16
C GLN A 256 -6.84 -3.26 -8.98
N PHE A 257 -6.40 -3.06 -7.73
CA PHE A 257 -5.03 -2.64 -7.40
C PHE A 257 -4.07 -3.78 -7.10
N THR A 258 -4.54 -5.01 -6.87
CA THR A 258 -3.64 -6.16 -6.64
C THR A 258 -2.89 -6.56 -7.92
N PRO A 259 -1.54 -6.57 -7.94
CA PRO A 259 -0.77 -7.39 -8.87
C PRO A 259 -1.01 -8.88 -8.55
N ALA A 260 -0.66 -9.77 -9.47
CA ALA A 260 -0.83 -11.21 -9.31
C ALA A 260 -0.03 -11.86 -8.14
N ASP A 261 0.75 -11.07 -7.40
CA ASP A 261 1.46 -11.46 -6.17
C ASP A 261 1.02 -10.54 -5.02
N ILE A 262 0.53 -11.14 -3.94
CA ILE A 262 -0.15 -10.52 -2.78
C ILE A 262 0.77 -9.65 -1.90
N ASN A 263 2.05 -9.51 -2.22
CA ASN A 263 3.06 -9.02 -1.28
C ASN A 263 3.50 -7.56 -1.58
N ILE A 264 2.93 -6.58 -0.85
CA ILE A 264 3.39 -5.16 -0.82
C ILE A 264 4.73 -4.99 -0.07
N THR A 265 5.21 -6.05 0.54
CA THR A 265 6.16 -6.01 1.65
C THR A 265 7.59 -6.30 1.25
N GLY A 266 7.79 -6.64 -0.02
CA GLY A 266 9.01 -6.26 -0.70
C GLY A 266 9.09 -4.74 -0.64
N ALA A 267 9.71 -4.21 0.42
CA ALA A 267 10.26 -2.87 0.36
C ALA A 267 10.90 -2.72 -1.03
N PRO A 268 10.74 -1.56 -1.69
CA PRO A 268 11.68 -1.23 -2.73
C PRO A 268 13.07 -1.38 -2.14
N TYR A 269 13.87 -2.26 -2.73
CA TYR A 269 15.25 -2.64 -2.41
C TYR A 269 15.97 -1.80 -1.35
#